data_AF-A0A5B0B5H4-F1
#
_entry.id   AF-A0A5B0B5H4-F1
#
_cell.length_a   1.000
_cell.length_b   1.000
_cell.length_c   1.000
_cell.angle_alpha   90.00
_cell.angle_beta   90.00
_cell.angle_gamma   90.00
#
_symmetry.space_group_name_H-M   'P 1'
#
loop_
_entity.id
_entity.type
_entity.pdbx_description
1 polymer ?
#
loop_
_entity_poly.entity_id
_entity_poly.type
_entity_poly.pdbx_seq_one_letter_code
_entity_poly.pdbx_strand_id
1 'polypeptide(L)' 'LGSIGGPAARLAQDCIKKVEVVEYEELGMEAVWKIEVEDFPAFVVVDDKGNDFFKDPAPAPTFTSIPVRGP' A
#
# COMPACT_ATOMS: atom_id res chain seq x y z
N LEU A 1 -0.25 7.13 -5.34
CA LEU A 1 0.80 6.32 -4.72
C LEU A 1 0.14 5.17 -3.97
N GLY A 2 0.52 3.92 -4.23
CA GLY A 2 0.02 2.74 -3.53
C GLY A 2 1.05 2.26 -2.52
N SER A 3 0.65 2.17 -1.25
CA SER A 3 1.44 1.52 -0.20
C SER A 3 1.23 0.00 -0.24
N ILE A 4 2.15 -0.74 0.37
CA ILE A 4 1.99 -2.19 0.53
C ILE A 4 0.94 -2.43 1.65
N GLY A 5 -0.19 -3.02 1.30
CA GLY A 5 -1.21 -3.44 2.26
C GLY A 5 -0.79 -4.70 3.03
N GLY A 6 -0.91 -4.68 4.37
CA GLY A 6 -0.59 -5.82 5.23
C GLY A 6 0.40 -5.52 6.37
N PRO A 7 1.61 -4.99 6.11
CA PRO A 7 2.65 -4.78 7.14
C PRO A 7 2.43 -3.51 7.98
N ALA A 8 1.20 -3.28 8.47
CA ALA A 8 0.83 -2.07 9.19
C ALA A 8 1.67 -1.83 10.46
N ALA A 9 1.98 -2.89 11.21
CA ALA A 9 2.79 -2.79 12.43
C ALA A 9 4.22 -2.30 12.17
N ARG A 10 4.84 -2.77 11.07
CA ARG A 10 6.18 -2.34 10.66
C ARG A 10 6.19 -0.92 10.12
N LEU A 11 5.20 -0.57 9.29
CA LEU A 11 5.04 0.79 8.79
C LEU A 11 4.83 1.80 9.94
N ALA A 12 4.01 1.44 10.94
CA ALA A 12 3.78 2.30 12.09
C ALA A 12 5.03 2.48 12.96
N GLN A 13 5.83 1.45 13.13
CA GLN A 13 7.03 1.50 13.95
C GLN A 13 8.20 2.23 13.27
N ASP A 14 8.42 1.96 11.98
CA ASP A 14 9.63 2.38 11.30
C ASP A 14 9.41 3.69 10.51
N CYS A 15 8.22 3.89 9.94
CA CYS A 15 7.94 4.99 9.01
C CYS A 15 7.08 6.12 9.59
N ILE A 16 6.28 5.91 10.64
CA ILE A 16 5.43 6.96 11.24
C ILE A 16 6.17 7.63 12.41
N LYS A 17 6.51 8.90 12.27
CA LYS A 17 7.27 9.68 13.27
C LYS A 17 6.39 10.46 14.22
N LYS A 18 5.23 10.92 13.75
CA LYS A 18 4.27 11.67 14.55
C LYS A 18 2.85 11.41 14.06
N VAL A 19 1.91 11.41 14.98
CA VAL A 19 0.47 11.32 14.70
C VAL A 19 -0.22 12.38 15.55
N GLU A 20 -0.97 13.27 14.92
CA GLU A 20 -1.78 14.30 15.59
C GLU A 20 -3.18 14.33 14.98
N VAL A 21 -4.21 14.51 15.81
CA VAL A 21 -5.57 14.75 15.30
C VAL A 21 -5.66 16.20 14.86
N VAL A 22 -6.17 16.41 13.65
CA VAL A 22 -6.39 17.75 13.09
C VAL A 22 -7.83 18.17 13.32
N GLU A 23 -8.80 17.32 12.97
CA GLU A 23 -10.23 17.61 13.02
C GLU A 23 -11.06 16.34 13.28
N TYR A 24 -12.27 16.55 13.82
CA TYR A 24 -13.30 15.52 14.08
C TYR A 24 -12.86 14.38 15.00
N GLU A 25 -12.35 14.72 16.20
CA GLU A 25 -11.95 13.74 17.23
C GLU A 25 -13.06 12.77 17.62
N GLU A 26 -14.33 13.18 17.50
CA GLU A 26 -15.49 12.36 17.80
C GLU A 26 -15.67 11.15 16.87
N LEU A 27 -15.07 11.16 15.68
CA LEU A 27 -15.09 10.05 14.72
C LEU A 27 -14.10 8.92 15.08
N GLY A 28 -13.31 9.10 16.15
CA GLY A 28 -12.39 8.09 16.64
C GLY A 28 -11.33 7.74 15.59
N MET A 29 -11.30 6.49 15.13
CA MET A 29 -10.30 6.04 14.14
C MET A 29 -10.44 6.71 12.77
N GLU A 30 -11.61 7.25 12.45
CA GLU A 30 -11.92 7.90 11.16
C GLU A 30 -11.70 9.41 11.18
N ALA A 31 -11.20 9.96 12.31
CA ALA A 31 -10.83 11.37 12.42
C ALA A 31 -9.77 11.77 11.37
N VAL A 32 -9.62 13.07 11.12
CA VAL A 32 -8.56 13.54 10.22
C VAL A 32 -7.24 13.56 10.96
N TRP A 33 -6.32 12.68 10.56
CA TRP A 33 -5.01 12.55 11.17
C TRP A 33 -3.95 13.22 10.30
N LYS A 34 -3.11 14.05 10.92
CA LYS A 34 -1.85 14.49 10.33
C LYS A 34 -0.74 13.58 10.83
N ILE A 35 -0.11 12.90 9.88
CA ILE A 35 0.99 11.98 10.13
C ILE A 35 2.26 12.53 9.49
N GLU A 36 3.35 12.53 10.26
CA GLU A 36 4.68 12.80 9.74
C GLU A 36 5.34 11.46 9.43
N VAL A 37 5.75 11.26 8.18
CA VAL A 37 6.33 9.99 7.73
C VAL A 37 7.74 10.20 7.17
N GLU A 38 8.61 9.22 7.40
CA GLU A 38 9.97 9.17 6.84
C GLU A 38 10.16 7.81 6.15
N ASP A 39 10.81 7.80 4.98
CA ASP A 39 11.10 6.60 4.19
C ASP A 39 9.89 5.67 3.92
N PHE A 40 8.72 6.26 3.68
CA PHE A 40 7.49 5.50 3.45
C PHE A 40 7.49 4.84 2.06
N PRO A 41 7.54 3.49 1.96
CA PRO A 41 7.61 2.82 0.67
C PRO A 41 6.26 2.91 -0.04
N ALA A 42 6.26 3.47 -1.25
CA ALA A 42 5.08 3.53 -2.11
C ALA A 42 5.42 3.44 -3.59
N PHE A 43 4.49 2.90 -4.36
CA PHE A 43 4.57 2.78 -5.82
C PHE A 43 3.66 3.79 -6.50
N VAL A 44 4.05 4.30 -7.66
CA VAL A 44 3.16 5.13 -8.48
C VAL A 44 2.16 4.21 -9.18
N VAL A 45 0.90 4.26 -8.73
CA VAL A 45 -0.19 3.43 -9.26
C VAL A 45 -0.87 4.09 -10.45
N VAL A 46 -1.18 5.38 -10.35
CA VAL A 46 -1.73 6.20 -11.42
C VAL A 46 -0.86 7.43 -11.54
N ASP A 47 -0.46 7.77 -12.77
CA ASP A 47 0.27 8.99 -13.07
C ASP A 47 -0.63 10.07 -13.67
N ASP A 48 -0.10 11.29 -13.79
CA ASP A 48 -0.76 12.46 -14.35
C ASP A 48 -0.89 12.41 -15.88
N LYS A 49 -0.40 11.35 -16.53
CA LYS A 49 -0.39 11.15 -17.99
C LYS A 49 -1.43 10.12 -18.43
N GLY A 50 -2.27 9.65 -17.51
CA GLY A 50 -3.34 8.69 -17.78
C GLY A 50 -2.89 7.23 -17.77
N ASN A 51 -1.65 6.95 -17.34
CA ASN A 51 -1.17 5.60 -17.12
C ASN A 51 -1.67 5.09 -15.76
N ASP A 52 -2.15 3.86 -15.75
CA ASP A 52 -2.67 3.18 -14.56
C ASP A 52 -2.09 1.77 -14.52
N PHE A 53 -1.38 1.46 -13.44
CA PHE A 53 -0.71 0.20 -13.20
C PHE A 53 -1.68 -1.00 -13.20
N PHE A 54 -2.96 -0.78 -12.91
CA PHE A 54 -3.97 -1.85 -12.86
C PHE A 54 -4.80 -2.01 -14.14
N LYS A 55 -4.66 -1.10 -15.12
CA LYS A 55 -5.43 -1.17 -16.38
C LYS A 55 -5.03 -2.32 -17.28
N ASP A 56 -3.80 -2.79 -17.19
CA ASP A 56 -3.30 -3.93 -17.96
C ASP A 56 -2.63 -4.91 -17.00
N PRO A 57 -3.40 -5.77 -16.30
CA PRO A 57 -2.83 -6.78 -15.44
C PRO A 57 -1.89 -7.67 -16.27
N ALA A 58 -0.70 -7.93 -15.74
CA ALA A 58 0.31 -8.74 -16.40
C ALA A 58 -0.30 -10.00 -17.05
N PRO A 59 0.21 -10.44 -18.22
CA PRO A 59 -0.31 -11.60 -18.92
C PRO A 59 -0.43 -12.79 -17.96
N ALA A 60 -1.51 -13.56 -18.11
CA ALA A 60 -1.80 -14.71 -17.29
C ALA A 60 -0.53 -15.55 -17.03
N PRO A 61 -0.32 -16.05 -15.79
CA PRO A 61 0.90 -16.75 -15.45
C PRO A 61 1.16 -17.86 -16.46
N THR A 62 2.31 -17.81 -17.13
CA THR A 62 2.69 -18.74 -18.21
C THR A 62 2.78 -20.19 -17.73
N PHE A 63 2.83 -20.41 -16.41
CA PHE A 63 2.78 -21.73 -15.79
C PHE A 63 1.58 -21.82 -14.85
N THR A 64 0.57 -22.61 -15.25
CA THR A 64 -0.61 -22.98 -14.44
C THR A 64 -0.44 -24.33 -13.75
N SER A 65 0.70 -25.01 -13.93
CA SER A 65 1.03 -26.25 -13.25
C SER A 65 2.49 -26.25 -12.80
N ILE A 66 2.69 -26.58 -11.53
CA ILE A 66 4.01 -26.92 -10.98
C ILE A 66 4.25 -28.37 -11.39
N PRO A 67 5.34 -28.69 -12.12
CA PRO A 67 5.66 -30.08 -12.42
C PRO A 67 5.99 -30.80 -11.10
N VAL A 68 5.01 -31.52 -10.57
CA VAL A 68 5.22 -32.42 -9.45
C VAL A 68 6.01 -33.61 -10.01
N ARG A 69 7.24 -33.81 -9.53
CA ARG A 69 8.00 -35.02 -9.84
C ARG A 69 7.16 -36.21 -9.37
N GLY A 70 6.78 -37.09 -10.30
CA GLY A 70 5.96 -38.27 -10.02
C GLY A 70 6.61 -39.20 -8.97
N PRO A 71 5.86 -40.19 -8.46
CA PRO A 71 6.27 -41.03 -7.34
C PRO A 71 7.58 -41.78 -7.58
#